data_AF-A0A382XDA9-F1
#
_entry.id   AF-A0A382XDA9-F1
#
_cell.length_a   1.000
_cell.length_b   1.000
_cell.length_c   1.000
_cell.angle_alpha   90.00
_cell.angle_beta   90.00
_cell.angle_gamma   90.00
#
_symmetry.space_group_name_H-M   'P 1'
#
loop_
_entity.id
_entity.type
_entity.pdbx_description
1 polymer ?
#
loop_
_entity_poly.entity_id
_entity_poly.type
_entity_poly.pdbx_seq_one_letter_code
_entity_poly.pdbx_strand_id
1 'polypeptide(L)'
;LLDKNIFEHIAVFRKQLPKARIEIVTNGDVLNEKRLRHLFKSGLSTLLISVYDGKKDADRFDKMCRNADLRDDQFVIRNRYLPEEQDFGITMNNRAGMMDNTVFKRPSLTEPLPKPCFYPSYNFFMDYLGDVLLCPHDWGKKMIIGNLYKQDLLEIWFSKLLMTARRRLFQGDRNFKPCNVCDVEGSLMGKKHAEAWDKLRDNSIQTETG
;
A
#
# COMPACT_ATOMS: atom_id res chain seq x y z
N LEU A 1 -6.66 9.06 -10.98
CA LEU A 1 -7.13 8.99 -12.40
C LEU A 1 -6.74 10.24 -13.22
N LEU A 2 -5.70 10.97 -12.82
CA LEU A 2 -5.22 12.17 -13.55
C LEU A 2 -4.04 11.87 -14.47
N ASP A 3 -3.39 10.72 -14.30
CA ASP A 3 -2.39 10.22 -15.25
C ASP A 3 -3.04 10.02 -16.63
N LYS A 4 -2.49 10.70 -17.63
CA LYS A 4 -2.98 10.68 -19.01
C LYS A 4 -2.75 9.34 -19.70
N ASN A 5 -1.77 8.57 -19.22
CA ASN A 5 -1.36 7.28 -19.80
C ASN A 5 -1.91 6.08 -18.99
N ILE A 6 -2.90 6.32 -18.11
CA ILE A 6 -3.37 5.29 -17.17
C ILE A 6 -3.94 4.06 -17.87
N PHE A 7 -4.59 4.23 -19.03
CA PHE A 7 -5.17 3.12 -19.79
C PHE A 7 -4.07 2.26 -20.42
N GLU A 8 -3.03 2.91 -20.95
CA GLU A 8 -1.85 2.30 -21.54
C GLU A 8 -1.06 1.53 -20.47
N HIS A 9 -0.84 2.14 -19.29
CA HIS A 9 -0.17 1.48 -18.17
C HIS A 9 -0.90 0.21 -17.75
N ILE A 10 -2.23 0.25 -17.59
CA ILE A 10 -3.03 -0.95 -17.26
C ILE A 10 -2.90 -2.01 -18.36
N ALA A 11 -2.97 -1.61 -19.63
CA ALA A 11 -2.86 -2.54 -20.76
C ALA A 11 -1.49 -3.22 -20.82
N VAL A 12 -0.41 -2.48 -20.56
CA VAL A 12 0.95 -3.02 -20.44
C VAL A 12 1.02 -4.03 -19.29
N PHE A 13 0.54 -3.66 -18.10
CA PHE A 13 0.56 -4.57 -16.95
C PHE A 13 -0.28 -5.82 -17.19
N ARG A 14 -1.47 -5.72 -17.78
CA ARG A 14 -2.29 -6.88 -18.11
C ARG A 14 -1.61 -7.79 -19.12
N LYS A 15 -0.94 -7.23 -20.12
CA LYS A 15 -0.20 -8.01 -21.14
C LYS A 15 0.99 -8.75 -20.52
N GLN A 16 1.78 -8.07 -19.69
CA GLN A 16 2.99 -8.63 -19.11
C GLN A 16 2.71 -9.55 -17.91
N LEU A 17 1.64 -9.28 -17.17
CA LEU A 17 1.26 -9.98 -15.94
C LEU A 17 -0.21 -10.45 -16.02
N PRO A 18 -0.54 -11.40 -16.91
CA PRO A 18 -1.93 -11.76 -17.22
C PRO A 18 -2.70 -12.32 -16.02
N LYS A 19 -2.01 -12.94 -15.07
CA LYS A 19 -2.59 -13.51 -13.85
C LYS A 19 -2.61 -12.53 -12.67
N ALA A 20 -1.94 -11.38 -12.77
CA ALA A 20 -1.91 -10.42 -11.68
C ALA A 20 -3.27 -9.74 -11.51
N ARG A 21 -3.62 -9.47 -10.25
CA ARG A 21 -4.74 -8.62 -9.91
C ARG A 21 -4.26 -7.16 -9.99
N ILE A 22 -4.83 -6.40 -10.91
CA ILE A 22 -4.47 -5.00 -11.15
C ILE A 22 -5.53 -4.14 -10.50
N GLU A 23 -5.14 -3.34 -9.50
CA GLU A 23 -6.06 -2.52 -8.73
C GLU A 23 -5.71 -1.04 -8.85
N ILE A 24 -6.76 -0.20 -8.87
CA ILE A 24 -6.62 1.25 -8.77
C ILE A 24 -7.42 1.75 -7.59
N VAL A 25 -6.80 2.65 -6.83
CA VAL A 25 -7.42 3.45 -5.78
C VAL A 25 -7.68 4.85 -6.34
N THR A 26 -8.93 5.33 -6.23
CA THR A 26 -9.32 6.68 -6.67
C THR A 26 -10.23 7.37 -5.65
N ASN A 27 -10.23 8.71 -5.61
CA ASN A 27 -11.25 9.49 -4.89
C ASN A 27 -12.56 9.61 -5.69
N GLY A 28 -12.46 9.58 -7.02
CA GLY A 28 -13.62 9.50 -7.92
C GLY A 28 -13.99 10.82 -8.59
N ASP A 29 -13.32 11.93 -8.26
CA ASP A 29 -13.66 13.29 -8.74
C ASP A 29 -13.79 13.38 -10.26
N VAL A 30 -12.87 12.73 -10.99
CA VAL A 30 -12.84 12.71 -12.46
C VAL A 30 -13.35 11.39 -13.04
N LEU A 31 -13.98 10.54 -12.24
CA LEU A 31 -14.55 9.28 -12.70
C LEU A 31 -15.92 9.50 -13.34
N ASN A 32 -16.11 8.92 -14.52
CA ASN A 32 -17.39 8.85 -15.21
C ASN A 32 -17.49 7.50 -15.93
N GLU A 33 -18.66 7.18 -16.45
CA GLU A 33 -18.93 5.88 -17.06
C GLU A 33 -17.99 5.56 -18.23
N LYS A 34 -17.67 6.55 -19.08
CA LYS A 34 -16.73 6.38 -20.19
C LYS A 34 -15.34 5.98 -19.68
N ARG A 35 -14.81 6.68 -18.68
CA ARG A 35 -13.52 6.37 -18.06
C ARG A 35 -13.57 5.02 -17.36
N LEU A 36 -14.62 4.73 -16.62
CA LEU A 36 -14.83 3.47 -15.92
C LEU A 36 -14.75 2.28 -16.89
N ARG A 37 -15.57 2.28 -17.95
CA ARG A 37 -15.57 1.22 -18.97
C ARG A 37 -14.20 1.10 -19.64
N HIS A 38 -13.51 2.22 -19.89
CA HIS A 38 -12.17 2.18 -20.50
C HIS A 38 -11.12 1.54 -19.57
N LEU A 39 -11.15 1.82 -18.25
CA LEU A 39 -10.25 1.19 -17.28
C LEU A 39 -10.35 -0.35 -17.34
N PHE A 40 -11.58 -0.88 -17.32
CA PHE A 40 -11.81 -2.32 -17.37
C PHE A 40 -11.49 -2.93 -18.74
N LYS A 41 -11.81 -2.22 -19.83
CA LYS A 41 -11.41 -2.62 -21.19
C LYS A 41 -9.89 -2.73 -21.33
N SER A 42 -9.13 -1.84 -20.67
CA SER A 42 -7.67 -1.89 -20.63
C SER A 42 -7.11 -3.05 -19.81
N GLY A 43 -7.93 -3.73 -19.00
CA GLY A 43 -7.53 -4.91 -18.23
C GLY A 43 -7.46 -4.70 -16.71
N LEU A 44 -8.08 -3.65 -16.16
CA LEU A 44 -8.20 -3.46 -14.71
C LEU A 44 -8.96 -4.64 -14.08
N SER A 45 -8.48 -5.16 -12.94
CA SER A 45 -9.20 -6.19 -12.18
C SER A 45 -10.22 -5.59 -11.24
N THR A 46 -9.81 -4.60 -10.43
CA THR A 46 -10.67 -4.03 -9.40
C THR A 46 -10.45 -2.52 -9.24
N LEU A 47 -11.55 -1.77 -9.10
CA LEU A 47 -11.52 -0.34 -8.79
C LEU A 47 -11.97 -0.10 -7.34
N LEU A 48 -11.13 0.53 -6.53
CA LEU A 48 -11.45 0.92 -5.17
C LEU A 48 -11.72 2.43 -5.12
N ILE A 49 -12.94 2.83 -4.81
CA ILE A 49 -13.38 4.23 -4.79
C ILE A 49 -13.47 4.69 -3.33
N SER A 50 -12.58 5.59 -2.91
CA SER A 50 -12.64 6.25 -1.59
C SER A 50 -13.53 7.48 -1.69
N VAL A 51 -14.73 7.42 -1.10
CA VAL A 51 -15.73 8.49 -1.16
C VAL A 51 -15.63 9.38 0.07
N TYR A 52 -15.39 10.68 -0.11
CA TYR A 52 -15.20 11.63 1.01
C TYR A 52 -16.41 12.55 1.25
N ASP A 53 -17.25 12.79 0.24
CA ASP A 53 -18.31 13.81 0.30
C ASP A 53 -19.59 13.34 1.02
N GLY A 54 -19.87 12.03 1.04
CA GLY A 54 -21.01 11.48 1.75
C GLY A 54 -21.68 10.28 1.09
N LYS A 55 -22.76 9.80 1.72
CA LYS A 55 -23.54 8.64 1.26
C LYS A 55 -24.11 8.82 -0.16
N LYS A 56 -24.56 10.03 -0.50
CA LYS A 56 -25.11 10.33 -1.83
C LYS A 56 -24.11 10.01 -2.95
N ASP A 57 -22.83 10.33 -2.74
CA ASP A 57 -21.79 10.01 -3.72
C ASP A 57 -21.41 8.53 -3.71
N ALA A 58 -21.44 7.88 -2.56
CA ALA A 58 -21.26 6.43 -2.48
C ALA A 58 -22.32 5.69 -3.30
N ASP A 59 -23.61 6.05 -3.12
CA ASP A 59 -24.72 5.47 -3.87
C ASP A 59 -24.60 5.79 -5.39
N ARG A 60 -24.14 7.00 -5.74
CA ARG A 60 -23.90 7.41 -7.14
C ARG A 60 -22.81 6.56 -7.79
N PHE A 61 -21.68 6.34 -7.10
CA PHE A 61 -20.58 5.53 -7.63
C PHE A 61 -20.92 4.05 -7.71
N ASP A 62 -21.66 3.51 -6.72
CA ASP A 62 -22.17 2.15 -6.79
C ASP A 62 -23.06 1.97 -8.03
N LYS A 63 -24.07 2.84 -8.20
CA LYS A 63 -24.95 2.81 -9.38
C LYS A 63 -24.18 2.95 -10.69
N MET A 64 -23.17 3.81 -10.75
CA MET A 64 -22.31 3.95 -11.94
C MET A 64 -21.58 2.63 -12.26
N CYS A 65 -21.06 1.94 -11.24
CA CYS A 65 -20.39 0.65 -11.41
C CYS A 65 -21.36 -0.45 -11.87
N ARG A 66 -22.57 -0.50 -11.28
CA ARG A 66 -23.63 -1.43 -11.67
C ARG A 66 -24.12 -1.21 -13.09
N ASN A 67 -24.35 0.05 -13.48
CA ASN A 67 -24.74 0.41 -14.85
C ASN A 67 -23.65 0.06 -15.88
N ALA A 68 -22.39 -0.04 -15.43
CA ALA A 68 -21.28 -0.48 -16.25
C ALA A 68 -21.08 -2.01 -16.27
N ASP A 69 -22.04 -2.76 -15.73
CA ASP A 69 -22.06 -4.23 -15.66
C ASP A 69 -20.87 -4.83 -14.89
N LEU A 70 -20.34 -4.09 -13.91
CA LEU A 70 -19.26 -4.58 -13.05
C LEU A 70 -19.79 -5.55 -12.00
N ARG A 71 -19.07 -6.66 -11.82
CA ARG A 71 -19.31 -7.66 -10.78
C ARG A 71 -18.84 -7.16 -9.41
N ASP A 72 -19.31 -7.82 -8.35
CA ASP A 72 -18.97 -7.49 -6.96
C ASP A 72 -17.46 -7.57 -6.66
N ASP A 73 -16.72 -8.45 -7.33
CA ASP A 73 -15.27 -8.58 -7.18
C ASP A 73 -14.47 -7.49 -7.92
N GLN A 74 -15.13 -6.71 -8.78
CA GLN A 74 -14.52 -5.72 -9.65
C GLN A 74 -14.55 -4.30 -9.09
N PHE A 75 -15.32 -4.02 -8.04
CA PHE A 75 -15.25 -2.70 -7.41
C PHE A 75 -15.55 -2.73 -5.91
N VAL A 76 -15.02 -1.74 -5.19
CA VAL A 76 -15.26 -1.55 -3.77
C VAL A 76 -15.51 -0.07 -3.50
N ILE A 77 -16.68 0.23 -2.94
CA ILE A 77 -16.98 1.56 -2.40
C ILE A 77 -16.48 1.63 -0.97
N ARG A 78 -15.57 2.56 -0.69
CA ARG A 78 -14.98 2.78 0.64
C ARG A 78 -15.50 4.10 1.18
N ASN A 79 -16.36 4.02 2.18
CA ASN A 79 -16.95 5.19 2.82
C ASN A 79 -15.88 5.89 3.68
N ARG A 80 -15.41 7.06 3.22
CA ARG A 80 -14.40 7.90 3.88
C ARG A 80 -14.98 9.17 4.51
N TYR A 81 -16.30 9.19 4.70
CA TYR A 81 -17.10 10.29 5.23
C TYR A 81 -17.70 9.97 6.59
N LEU A 82 -17.23 8.91 7.26
CA LEU A 82 -17.72 8.58 8.60
C LEU A 82 -17.25 9.66 9.61
N PRO A 83 -17.86 9.72 10.80
CA PRO A 83 -17.41 10.63 11.86
C PRO A 83 -15.96 10.36 12.31
N GLU A 84 -15.35 11.35 12.97
CA GLU A 84 -13.97 11.28 13.47
C GLU A 84 -13.80 10.14 14.49
N GLU A 85 -14.82 9.82 15.29
CA GLU A 85 -14.82 8.72 16.25
C GLU A 85 -14.69 7.35 15.58
N GLN A 86 -14.95 7.28 14.28
CA GLN A 86 -14.78 6.10 13.44
C GLN A 86 -13.57 6.23 12.49
N ASP A 87 -12.62 7.12 12.82
CA ASP A 87 -11.45 7.45 12.02
C ASP A 87 -11.82 7.81 10.56
N PHE A 88 -12.95 8.48 10.35
CA PHE A 88 -13.47 8.78 9.01
C PHE A 88 -13.69 7.54 8.13
N GLY A 89 -13.79 6.34 8.71
CA GLY A 89 -13.87 5.09 7.98
C GLY A 89 -12.54 4.65 7.37
N ILE A 90 -11.40 5.15 7.88
CA ILE A 90 -10.06 4.71 7.51
C ILE A 90 -9.32 4.16 8.74
N THR A 91 -8.34 3.28 8.54
CA THR A 91 -7.41 2.94 9.62
C THR A 91 -6.35 4.06 9.69
N MET A 92 -6.73 5.16 10.35
CA MET A 92 -5.85 6.33 10.53
C MET A 92 -4.55 5.91 11.22
N ASN A 93 -3.46 6.58 10.89
CA ASN A 93 -2.13 6.40 11.47
C ASN A 93 -1.32 7.70 11.28
N ASN A 94 -0.23 7.86 12.00
CA ASN A 94 0.60 9.05 11.99
C ASN A 94 1.52 9.19 10.79
N ARG A 95 1.43 8.28 9.79
CA ARG A 95 2.26 8.27 8.58
C ARG A 95 3.75 8.38 8.90
N ALA A 96 4.18 7.61 9.90
CA ALA A 96 5.54 7.60 10.41
C ALA A 96 6.04 9.00 10.84
N GLY A 97 5.17 9.74 11.53
CA GLY A 97 5.43 11.07 12.09
C GLY A 97 5.11 12.25 11.17
N MET A 98 4.52 12.01 10.00
CA MET A 98 4.17 13.09 9.06
C MET A 98 2.85 13.82 9.41
N MET A 99 2.15 13.38 10.47
CA MET A 99 0.83 13.92 10.84
C MET A 99 0.87 14.94 12.00
N ASP A 100 2.05 15.27 12.53
CA ASP A 100 2.25 16.18 13.67
C ASP A 100 1.68 17.59 13.44
N ASN A 101 1.75 18.08 12.21
CA ASN A 101 1.41 19.46 11.83
C ASN A 101 0.12 19.57 10.99
N THR A 102 -0.82 18.66 11.19
CA THR A 102 -2.07 18.65 10.42
C THR A 102 -3.29 19.05 11.24
N VAL A 103 -4.41 19.32 10.55
CA VAL A 103 -5.69 19.71 11.20
C VAL A 103 -6.14 18.61 12.19
N PHE A 104 -6.07 17.35 11.77
CA PHE A 104 -6.34 16.18 12.60
C PHE A 104 -5.01 15.57 13.04
N LYS A 105 -4.49 16.08 14.17
CA LYS A 105 -3.17 15.69 14.68
C LYS A 105 -3.17 14.23 15.12
N ARG A 106 -2.13 13.51 14.68
CA ARG A 106 -1.80 12.19 15.20
C ARG A 106 -0.31 12.16 15.48
N PRO A 107 0.10 12.42 16.73
CA PRO A 107 1.49 12.71 17.04
C PRO A 107 2.41 11.52 16.76
N SER A 108 3.65 11.84 16.42
CA SER A 108 4.79 10.93 16.46
C SER A 108 4.85 10.25 17.83
N LEU A 109 5.11 8.94 17.84
CA LEU A 109 5.34 8.23 19.09
C LEU A 109 6.64 8.73 19.75
N THR A 110 6.62 8.88 21.06
CA THR A 110 7.82 9.18 21.85
C THR A 110 8.68 7.94 22.05
N GLU A 111 8.05 6.76 22.12
CA GLU A 111 8.70 5.47 22.22
C GLU A 111 8.24 4.54 21.09
N PRO A 112 9.13 3.70 20.52
CA PRO A 112 8.74 2.79 19.45
C PRO A 112 7.63 1.83 19.89
N LEU A 113 6.62 1.63 19.03
CA LEU A 113 5.54 0.69 19.29
C LEU A 113 6.11 -0.74 19.43
N PRO A 114 5.97 -1.43 20.59
CA PRO A 114 6.57 -2.75 20.83
C PRO A 114 5.71 -3.87 20.22
N LYS A 115 5.40 -3.75 18.92
CA LYS A 115 4.57 -4.69 18.17
C LYS A 115 5.20 -5.02 16.83
N PRO A 116 5.03 -6.25 16.33
CA PRO A 116 5.47 -6.59 14.98
C PRO A 116 4.86 -5.71 13.88
N CYS A 117 5.55 -5.61 12.75
CA CYS A 117 5.04 -4.98 11.53
C CYS A 117 5.42 -5.83 10.32
N PHE A 118 4.44 -6.23 9.52
CA PHE A 118 4.64 -7.14 8.39
C PHE A 118 4.64 -6.42 7.03
N TYR A 119 4.41 -5.09 6.99
CA TYR A 119 4.35 -4.33 5.73
C TYR A 119 5.50 -4.64 4.76
N PRO A 120 6.78 -4.58 5.18
CA PRO A 120 7.89 -4.82 4.25
C PRO A 120 8.02 -6.28 3.79
N SER A 121 7.29 -7.21 4.43
CA SER A 121 7.32 -8.64 4.10
C SER A 121 6.42 -9.01 2.93
N TYR A 122 5.39 -8.22 2.63
CA TYR A 122 4.42 -8.50 1.55
C TYR A 122 4.18 -7.33 0.59
N ASN A 123 4.74 -6.15 0.88
CA ASN A 123 4.56 -4.97 0.04
C ASN A 123 5.90 -4.50 -0.53
N PHE A 124 5.91 -4.22 -1.83
CA PHE A 124 6.97 -3.53 -2.55
C PHE A 124 6.40 -2.18 -3.01
N PHE A 125 6.87 -1.08 -2.43
CA PHE A 125 6.36 0.26 -2.74
C PHE A 125 7.40 1.06 -3.50
N MET A 126 7.04 1.48 -4.72
CA MET A 126 7.85 2.35 -5.57
C MET A 126 7.07 3.65 -5.84
N ASP A 127 7.75 4.78 -5.82
CA ASP A 127 7.17 6.06 -6.23
C ASP A 127 7.51 6.44 -7.69
N TYR A 128 7.06 7.63 -8.10
CA TYR A 128 7.21 8.13 -9.47
C TYR A 128 8.65 8.55 -9.84
N LEU A 129 9.58 8.63 -8.88
CA LEU A 129 11.01 8.84 -9.14
C LEU A 129 11.78 7.52 -9.24
N GLY A 130 11.08 6.39 -9.16
CA GLY A 130 11.66 5.06 -9.13
C GLY A 130 12.22 4.67 -7.76
N ASP A 131 12.10 5.52 -6.73
CA ASP A 131 12.57 5.20 -5.39
C ASP A 131 11.67 4.12 -4.78
N VAL A 132 12.31 3.09 -4.23
CA VAL A 132 11.65 2.03 -3.47
C VAL A 132 11.77 2.37 -2.00
N LEU A 133 10.64 2.56 -1.31
CA LEU A 133 10.62 2.91 0.11
C LEU A 133 10.36 1.67 0.98
N LEU A 134 10.66 1.77 2.28
CA LEU A 134 10.43 0.67 3.23
C LEU A 134 8.96 0.22 3.24
N CYS A 135 8.02 1.16 3.22
CA CYS A 135 6.59 0.89 3.13
C CYS A 135 5.81 2.13 2.65
N PRO A 136 4.52 1.98 2.29
CA PRO A 136 3.68 3.10 1.85
C PRO A 136 3.42 4.18 2.92
N HIS A 137 3.79 3.94 4.17
CA HIS A 137 3.66 4.91 5.27
C HIS A 137 4.89 5.78 5.47
N ASP A 138 6.02 5.47 4.82
CA ASP A 138 7.23 6.30 4.84
C ASP A 138 7.12 7.48 3.86
N TRP A 139 6.07 8.31 4.01
CA TRP A 139 5.84 9.46 3.12
C TRP A 139 6.97 10.47 3.16
N GLY A 140 7.67 10.57 4.30
CA GLY A 140 8.82 11.45 4.46
C GLY A 140 10.10 10.95 3.79
N LYS A 141 10.04 9.82 3.07
CA LYS A 141 11.17 9.16 2.39
C LYS A 141 12.39 8.98 3.30
N LYS A 142 12.17 8.61 4.56
CA LYS A 142 13.24 8.49 5.56
C LYS A 142 14.08 7.23 5.35
N MET A 143 13.54 6.20 4.70
CA MET A 143 14.25 4.99 4.33
C MET A 143 13.96 4.60 2.87
N ILE A 144 14.83 5.06 1.97
CA ILE A 144 14.91 4.60 0.59
C ILE A 144 15.73 3.30 0.58
N ILE A 145 15.12 2.23 0.06
CA ILE A 145 15.69 0.88 -0.01
C ILE A 145 16.52 0.70 -1.29
N GLY A 146 16.11 1.32 -2.39
CA GLY A 146 16.76 1.23 -3.69
C GLY A 146 16.05 2.10 -4.72
N ASN A 147 16.49 2.02 -5.99
CA ASN A 147 15.85 2.74 -7.09
C ASN A 147 15.78 1.88 -8.35
N LEU A 148 14.59 1.72 -8.91
CA LEU A 148 14.34 0.83 -10.07
C LEU A 148 14.90 1.33 -11.40
N TYR A 149 15.42 2.57 -11.47
CA TYR A 149 16.23 3.01 -12.61
C TYR A 149 17.70 2.61 -12.51
N LYS A 150 18.14 2.12 -11.34
CA LYS A 150 19.56 1.83 -11.04
C LYS A 150 19.82 0.36 -10.71
N GLN A 151 18.81 -0.37 -10.26
CA GLN A 151 18.94 -1.71 -9.70
C GLN A 151 17.76 -2.59 -10.13
N ASP A 152 18.00 -3.89 -10.22
CA ASP A 152 16.95 -4.85 -10.51
C ASP A 152 16.01 -5.05 -9.32
N LEU A 153 14.75 -5.39 -9.59
CA LEU A 153 13.73 -5.59 -8.56
C LEU A 153 14.18 -6.61 -7.49
N LEU A 154 14.77 -7.73 -7.91
CA LEU A 154 15.21 -8.78 -6.99
C LEU A 154 16.40 -8.33 -6.14
N GLU A 155 17.32 -7.52 -6.69
CA GLU A 155 18.43 -6.96 -5.93
C GLU A 155 17.93 -6.05 -4.80
N ILE A 156 16.95 -5.20 -5.09
CA ILE A 156 16.32 -4.34 -4.08
C ILE A 156 15.56 -5.19 -3.05
N TRP A 157 14.77 -6.16 -3.54
CA TRP A 157 13.89 -6.99 -2.71
C TRP A 157 14.64 -7.91 -1.73
N PHE A 158 15.83 -8.38 -2.12
CA PHE A 158 16.73 -9.19 -1.31
C PHE A 158 17.92 -8.39 -0.74
N SER A 159 17.86 -7.06 -0.81
CA SER A 159 18.90 -6.22 -0.24
C SER A 159 19.07 -6.44 1.27
N LYS A 160 20.32 -6.35 1.74
CA LYS A 160 20.64 -6.46 3.18
C LYS A 160 19.82 -5.50 4.03
N LEU A 161 19.58 -4.28 3.52
CA LEU A 161 18.78 -3.25 4.20
C LEU A 161 17.34 -3.73 4.42
N LEU A 162 16.65 -4.17 3.36
CA LEU A 162 15.26 -4.61 3.46
C LEU A 162 15.11 -5.90 4.27
N MET A 163 16.02 -6.85 4.12
CA MET A 163 16.04 -8.08 4.92
C MET A 163 16.24 -7.79 6.41
N THR A 164 17.13 -6.87 6.75
CA THR A 164 17.35 -6.43 8.14
C THR A 164 16.09 -5.77 8.70
N ALA A 165 15.46 -4.87 7.93
CA ALA A 165 14.23 -4.22 8.36
C ALA A 165 13.08 -5.21 8.59
N ARG A 166 12.88 -6.19 7.68
CA ARG A 166 11.88 -7.27 7.85
C ARG A 166 12.10 -8.04 9.15
N ARG A 167 13.34 -8.43 9.44
CA ARG A 167 13.68 -9.18 10.66
C ARG A 167 13.33 -8.37 11.91
N ARG A 168 13.84 -7.15 12.00
CA ARG A 168 13.62 -6.30 13.18
C ARG A 168 12.13 -6.07 13.41
N LEU A 169 11.40 -5.73 12.35
CA LEU A 169 9.95 -5.52 12.42
C LEU A 169 9.15 -6.79 12.70
N PHE A 170 9.59 -7.96 12.26
CA PHE A 170 8.96 -9.23 12.63
C PHE A 170 9.10 -9.50 14.14
N GLN A 171 10.25 -9.16 14.72
CA GLN A 171 10.54 -9.30 16.15
C GLN A 171 9.91 -8.18 17.01
N GLY A 172 9.20 -7.23 16.39
CA GLY A 172 8.64 -6.07 17.09
C GLY A 172 9.67 -4.98 17.44
N ASP A 173 10.91 -5.12 16.97
CA ASP A 173 11.92 -4.07 17.09
C ASP A 173 11.67 -3.00 16.02
N ARG A 174 11.03 -1.91 16.46
CA ARG A 174 10.79 -0.71 15.65
C ARG A 174 11.80 0.40 15.91
N ASN A 175 12.90 0.13 16.63
CA ASN A 175 13.85 1.15 17.08
C ASN A 175 14.82 1.59 15.96
N PHE A 176 14.26 2.09 14.86
CA PHE A 176 14.97 2.71 13.74
C PHE A 176 14.05 3.61 12.93
N LYS A 177 14.60 4.64 12.28
CA LYS A 177 13.80 5.57 11.47
C LYS A 177 13.31 4.88 10.19
N PRO A 178 12.06 5.12 9.75
CA PRO A 178 11.04 5.96 10.39
C PRO A 178 10.12 5.19 11.37
N CYS A 179 10.37 3.89 11.57
CA CYS A 179 9.51 3.02 12.39
C CYS A 179 9.47 3.41 13.87
N ASN A 180 10.52 4.06 14.39
CA ASN A 180 10.64 4.44 15.79
C ASN A 180 9.59 5.47 16.24
N VAL A 181 9.00 6.21 15.31
CA VAL A 181 7.92 7.18 15.58
C VAL A 181 6.57 6.74 15.04
N CYS A 182 6.48 5.55 14.44
CA CYS A 182 5.33 5.10 13.65
C CYS A 182 4.32 4.31 14.50
N ASP A 183 3.05 4.70 14.46
CA ASP A 183 1.95 4.08 15.22
C ASP A 183 1.15 3.04 14.41
N VAL A 184 1.58 2.70 13.20
CA VAL A 184 0.86 1.77 12.33
C VAL A 184 0.72 0.39 13.00
N GLU A 185 -0.52 -0.11 13.07
CA GLU A 185 -0.84 -1.50 13.40
C GLU A 185 -0.48 -2.42 12.22
N GLY A 186 0.81 -2.71 12.08
CA GLY A 186 1.38 -3.41 10.93
C GLY A 186 1.17 -4.92 10.89
N SER A 187 0.41 -5.49 11.81
CA SER A 187 0.18 -6.94 11.93
C SER A 187 -1.17 -7.42 11.41
N LEU A 188 -2.03 -6.50 10.93
CA LEU A 188 -3.38 -6.81 10.42
C LEU A 188 -3.40 -7.76 9.22
N MET A 189 -2.33 -7.75 8.42
CA MET A 189 -2.17 -8.59 7.24
C MET A 189 -0.69 -8.95 7.07
N GLY A 190 -0.41 -9.93 6.22
CA GLY A 190 0.98 -10.23 5.85
C GLY A 190 1.71 -11.26 6.74
N LYS A 191 1.08 -11.76 7.81
CA LYS A 191 1.70 -12.70 8.77
C LYS A 191 2.37 -13.89 8.07
N LYS A 192 1.65 -14.56 7.16
CA LYS A 192 2.17 -15.71 6.39
C LYS A 192 3.44 -15.37 5.59
N HIS A 193 3.52 -14.15 5.04
CA HIS A 193 4.69 -13.69 4.30
C HIS A 193 5.86 -13.43 5.26
N ALA A 194 5.61 -12.77 6.39
CA ALA A 194 6.63 -12.51 7.39
C ALA A 194 7.24 -13.80 7.97
N GLU A 195 6.40 -14.79 8.26
CA GLU A 195 6.84 -16.13 8.69
C GLU A 195 7.69 -16.84 7.63
N ALA A 196 7.36 -16.69 6.35
CA ALA A 196 8.15 -17.27 5.26
C ALA A 196 9.56 -16.65 5.18
N TRP A 197 9.67 -15.34 5.39
CA TRP A 197 10.97 -14.67 5.44
C TRP A 197 11.83 -15.11 6.62
N ASP A 198 11.23 -15.29 7.79
CA ASP A 198 11.95 -15.75 8.97
C ASP A 198 12.49 -17.18 8.77
N LYS A 199 11.69 -18.07 8.17
CA LYS A 199 12.12 -19.43 7.80
C LYS A 199 13.27 -19.46 6.78
N LEU A 200 13.23 -18.58 5.76
CA LEU A 200 14.30 -18.51 4.75
C LEU A 200 15.66 -18.17 5.38
N ARG A 201 15.68 -17.34 6.43
CA ARG A 201 16.90 -17.03 7.17
C ARG A 201 17.45 -18.24 7.92
N ASP A 202 16.58 -18.98 8.62
CA ASP A 202 17.04 -20.12 9.42
C ASP A 202 17.72 -21.18 8.54
N ASN A 203 17.22 -21.35 7.31
CA ASN A 203 17.85 -22.22 6.32
C ASN A 203 19.18 -21.68 5.80
N SER A 204 19.33 -20.36 5.58
CA SER A 204 20.61 -19.79 5.12
C SER A 204 21.71 -19.85 6.18
N ILE A 205 21.35 -19.71 7.46
CA ILE A 205 22.30 -19.84 8.57
C ILE A 205 22.76 -21.30 8.72
N GLN A 206 21.85 -22.27 8.57
CA GLN A 206 22.19 -23.69 8.63
C GLN A 206 23.16 -24.12 7.51
N THR A 207 23.07 -23.52 6.33
CA THR A 207 23.98 -23.81 5.20
C THR A 207 25.37 -23.17 5.32
N GLU A 208 25.54 -22.13 6.14
CA GLU A 208 26.85 -21.49 6.38
C GLU A 208 27.63 -22.14 7.54
N THR A 209 26.96 -22.96 8.36
CA THR A 209 27.56 -23.66 9.51
C THR A 209 27.79 -25.15 9.29
N GLY A 210 27.62 -25.65 8.06
CA GLY A 210 27.76 -27.07 7.68
C GLY A 210 28.93 -27.34 6.75
#